data_AF-A0A1Y1IAC4-F1
#
_entry.id   AF-A0A1Y1IAC4-F1
#
_cell.length_a   1.000
_cell.length_b   1.000
_cell.length_c   1.000
_cell.angle_alpha   90.00
_cell.angle_beta   90.00
_cell.angle_gamma   90.00
#
_symmetry.space_group_name_H-M   'P 1'
#
loop_
_entity.id
_entity.type
_entity.pdbx_description
1 polymer ?
#
loop_
_entity_poly.entity_id
_entity_poly.type
_entity_poly.pdbx_seq_one_letter_code
_entity_poly.pdbx_strand_id
1 'polypeptide(L)'
;MQAAARCQGGLHLKLRGSAGASLNADRSINGQDRCLRTAQLPRSSLGRSFYEQSSLVRGAPVWQAPLRRARTSPIAGSGKGFGQPSSNRSGGTKEQEAIKQARNYQLEATQLLAQLLQAKDLQATARENVHALSEEFFMIASTYLDLAKKEGNAEVVNQLESTLKVALAEKEKTLRPEIRLLNRLLREKNSSGRNAIFQEDLSLLQSEDGYFAGLVKRMLGDVERQPENPRKGELLRKLKDIKQEMKELSRTKK
;
A
#
# COMPACT_ATOMS: atom_id res chain seq x y z
N MET A 1 13.23 -60.71 5.19
CA MET A 1 13.75 -60.25 3.89
C MET A 1 13.39 -58.77 3.77
N GLN A 2 14.11 -57.84 4.41
CA GLN A 2 15.34 -57.15 3.94
C GLN A 2 15.23 -56.56 2.52
N ALA A 3 15.08 -55.23 2.44
CA ALA A 3 15.80 -54.38 1.49
C ALA A 3 15.74 -52.92 1.98
N ALA A 4 16.89 -52.42 2.43
CA ALA A 4 17.14 -51.03 2.78
C ALA A 4 17.94 -50.39 1.65
N ALA A 5 17.65 -49.13 1.30
CA ALA A 5 18.52 -48.32 0.46
C ALA A 5 18.67 -46.93 1.09
N ARG A 6 19.84 -46.71 1.69
CA ARG A 6 20.34 -45.44 2.21
C ARG A 6 21.09 -44.73 1.08
N CYS A 7 20.78 -43.46 0.84
CA CYS A 7 21.67 -42.57 0.09
C CYS A 7 22.26 -41.53 1.06
N GLN A 8 23.54 -41.70 1.38
CA GLN A 8 24.39 -40.69 2.02
C GLN A 8 25.16 -39.97 0.92
N GLY A 9 25.02 -38.65 0.84
CA GLY A 9 25.84 -37.78 -0.01
C GLY A 9 26.46 -36.68 0.83
N GLY A 10 27.71 -36.89 1.27
CA GLY A 10 28.51 -35.89 1.96
C GLY A 10 29.19 -34.95 0.96
N LEU A 11 28.98 -33.65 1.11
CA LEU A 11 29.74 -32.63 0.39
C LEU A 11 30.82 -32.05 1.30
N HIS A 12 32.05 -32.29 0.86
CA HIS A 12 33.31 -31.93 1.47
C HIS A 12 33.71 -30.51 1.04
N LEU A 13 33.49 -29.51 1.90
CA LEU A 13 33.91 -28.13 1.64
C LEU A 13 35.37 -27.92 2.11
N LYS A 14 36.27 -27.74 1.15
CA LYS A 14 37.71 -27.56 1.36
C LYS A 14 38.01 -26.06 1.52
N LEU A 15 38.38 -25.65 2.73
CA LEU A 15 38.94 -24.34 3.02
C LEU A 15 40.38 -24.26 2.48
N ARG A 16 40.68 -23.28 1.63
CA ARG A 16 42.05 -22.82 1.35
C ARG A 16 42.04 -21.31 1.19
N GLY A 17 42.81 -20.64 2.05
CA GLY A 17 43.10 -19.22 1.96
C GLY A 17 44.20 -18.93 0.93
N SER A 18 44.25 -17.67 0.48
CA SER A 18 45.43 -17.09 -0.14
C SER A 18 45.65 -15.67 0.37
N ALA A 19 46.90 -15.43 0.76
CA ALA A 19 47.47 -14.17 1.18
C ALA A 19 47.43 -13.08 0.09
N GLY A 20 47.29 -11.83 0.56
CA GLY A 20 48.24 -10.74 0.30
C GLY A 20 48.61 -10.36 -1.13
N ALA A 21 48.16 -9.19 -1.56
CA ALA A 21 48.94 -8.31 -2.43
C ALA A 21 48.56 -6.84 -2.18
N SER A 22 49.49 -6.11 -1.58
CA SER A 22 49.56 -4.66 -1.52
C SER A 22 50.33 -4.20 -2.76
N LEU A 23 49.84 -3.21 -3.52
CA LEU A 23 50.65 -2.37 -4.40
C LEU A 23 49.91 -1.05 -4.74
N ASN A 24 50.64 0.04 -4.57
CA ASN A 24 50.31 1.43 -4.86
C ASN A 24 50.24 1.73 -6.37
N ALA A 25 49.36 2.66 -6.75
CA ALA A 25 49.46 3.57 -7.91
C ALA A 25 48.34 4.61 -7.73
N ASP A 26 48.57 5.80 -7.17
CA ASP A 26 49.24 6.96 -7.79
C ASP A 26 48.79 7.22 -9.24
N ARG A 27 47.77 8.07 -9.40
CA ARG A 27 47.56 8.80 -10.66
C ARG A 27 46.88 10.15 -10.45
N SER A 28 47.71 11.14 -10.68
CA SER A 28 47.48 12.57 -10.83
C SER A 28 46.45 12.96 -11.89
N ILE A 29 45.54 13.86 -11.47
CA ILE A 29 45.10 15.13 -12.09
C ILE A 29 45.13 15.25 -13.63
N ASN A 30 43.94 15.45 -14.22
CA ASN A 30 43.58 16.40 -15.29
C ASN A 30 42.04 16.37 -15.39
N GLY A 31 41.26 17.43 -15.19
CA GLY A 31 41.42 18.76 -15.76
C GLY A 31 40.64 18.83 -17.07
N GLN A 32 39.33 19.07 -17.02
CA GLN A 32 38.57 19.67 -18.12
C GLN A 32 37.16 20.10 -17.70
N ASP A 33 36.99 21.42 -17.67
CA ASP A 33 35.75 22.14 -17.89
C ASP A 33 34.96 21.58 -19.07
N ARG A 34 33.63 21.46 -18.94
CA ARG A 34 32.66 21.97 -19.93
C ARG A 34 31.20 21.71 -19.56
N CYS A 35 30.42 22.76 -19.79
CA CYS A 35 29.00 22.77 -20.18
C CYS A 35 27.94 22.63 -19.08
N LEU A 36 27.70 23.77 -18.41
CA LEU A 36 26.35 24.20 -18.04
C LEU A 36 25.48 24.27 -19.31
N ARG A 37 24.64 23.25 -19.54
CA ARG A 37 23.49 23.35 -20.45
C ARG A 37 22.22 23.45 -19.61
N THR A 38 21.70 24.66 -19.56
CA THR A 38 20.31 24.98 -19.25
C THR A 38 19.38 24.21 -20.17
N ALA A 39 18.75 23.16 -19.64
CA ALA A 39 17.64 22.48 -20.31
C ALA A 39 16.34 23.23 -20.03
N GLN A 40 15.93 24.04 -21.01
CA GLN A 40 14.62 24.65 -21.13
C GLN A 40 13.57 23.52 -21.26
N LEU A 41 12.74 23.31 -20.25
CA LEU A 41 11.64 22.35 -20.31
C LEU A 41 10.50 22.90 -21.19
N PRO A 42 9.96 22.13 -22.14
CA PRO A 42 8.79 22.53 -22.90
C PRO A 42 7.53 22.49 -22.02
N ARG A 43 6.87 23.65 -21.89
CA ARG A 43 5.48 23.75 -21.44
C ARG A 43 4.58 23.32 -22.60
N SER A 44 3.94 22.16 -22.49
CA SER A 44 2.81 21.84 -23.37
C SER A 44 1.85 20.80 -22.76
N SER A 45 0.60 21.25 -22.67
CA SER A 45 -0.66 20.50 -22.73
C SER A 45 -0.92 19.39 -21.70
N LEU A 46 -1.40 19.81 -20.54
CA LEU A 46 -2.37 19.05 -19.74
C LEU A 46 -3.62 18.79 -20.57
N GLY A 47 -3.89 17.51 -20.86
CA GLY A 47 -5.13 17.12 -21.51
C GLY A 47 -5.18 15.64 -21.88
N ARG A 48 -5.41 14.78 -20.88
CA ARG A 48 -6.32 13.60 -20.91
C ARG A 48 -5.92 12.55 -19.87
N SER A 49 -6.93 12.17 -19.08
CA SER A 49 -7.20 10.85 -18.49
C SER A 49 -6.00 9.92 -18.26
N PHE A 50 -5.49 9.85 -17.02
CA PHE A 50 -4.47 8.87 -16.65
C PHE A 50 -4.67 8.40 -15.19
N TYR A 51 -5.72 7.61 -14.97
CA TYR A 51 -5.95 6.84 -13.74
C TYR A 51 -5.66 5.33 -13.91
N GLU A 52 -5.05 4.90 -15.02
CA GLU A 52 -5.14 3.51 -15.46
C GLU A 52 -3.81 2.73 -15.57
N GLN A 53 -2.74 3.11 -14.86
CA GLN A 53 -1.47 2.34 -14.95
C GLN A 53 -0.66 2.14 -13.66
N SER A 54 -1.25 2.35 -12.48
CA SER A 54 -0.62 1.98 -11.19
C SER A 54 -1.03 0.56 -10.76
N SER A 55 -0.51 -0.46 -11.45
CA SER A 55 -0.81 -1.90 -11.22
C SER A 55 0.40 -2.74 -10.81
N LEU A 56 1.38 -2.16 -10.11
CA LEU A 56 2.57 -2.89 -9.64
C LEU A 56 2.95 -2.67 -8.16
N VAL A 57 2.02 -2.25 -7.32
CA VAL A 57 2.10 -2.49 -5.86
C VAL A 57 1.02 -3.50 -5.50
N ARG A 58 1.38 -4.78 -5.54
CA ARG A 58 0.48 -5.91 -5.25
C ARG A 58 0.11 -5.88 -3.76
N GLY A 59 -1.17 -5.63 -3.45
CA GLY A 59 -1.75 -5.97 -2.14
C GLY A 59 -1.94 -4.83 -1.13
N ALA A 60 -2.14 -3.59 -1.59
CA ALA A 60 -2.64 -2.53 -0.70
C ALA A 60 -4.05 -2.89 -0.17
N PRO A 61 -4.31 -2.77 1.14
CA PRO A 61 -5.62 -3.01 1.72
C PRO A 61 -6.67 -2.03 1.16
N VAL A 62 -7.87 -2.55 0.88
CA VAL A 62 -9.04 -1.78 0.44
C VAL A 62 -9.57 -0.99 1.65
N TRP A 63 -9.15 0.26 1.79
CA TRP A 63 -9.81 1.23 2.66
C TRP A 63 -10.88 1.94 1.83
N GLN A 64 -12.14 1.81 2.23
CA GLN A 64 -13.29 2.44 1.54
C GLN A 64 -13.74 3.66 2.32
N ALA A 65 -13.49 4.85 1.76
CA ALA A 65 -14.12 6.10 2.19
C ALA A 65 -15.38 6.39 1.36
N PRO A 66 -16.49 6.84 1.97
CA PRO A 66 -17.71 7.23 1.25
C PRO A 66 -17.53 8.59 0.58
N LEU A 67 -17.38 8.61 -0.75
CA LEU A 67 -17.40 9.83 -1.55
C LEU A 67 -18.82 10.44 -1.55
N ARG A 68 -19.05 11.46 -0.72
CA ARG A 68 -20.22 12.35 -0.82
C ARG A 68 -20.08 13.21 -2.08
N ARG A 69 -20.72 12.82 -3.18
CA ARG A 69 -20.90 13.69 -4.35
C ARG A 69 -21.90 14.80 -4.04
N ALA A 70 -21.41 16.04 -4.06
CA ALA A 70 -22.26 17.22 -4.13
C ALA A 70 -23.01 17.21 -5.48
N ARG A 71 -24.35 17.25 -5.44
CA ARG A 71 -25.22 17.44 -6.61
C ARG A 71 -25.11 18.91 -7.05
N THR A 72 -24.61 19.15 -8.24
CA THR A 72 -24.74 20.43 -8.93
C THR A 72 -25.96 20.36 -9.87
N SER A 73 -27.00 21.11 -9.57
CA SER A 73 -28.15 21.31 -10.47
C SER A 73 -27.82 22.34 -11.56
N PRO A 74 -28.34 22.19 -12.79
CA PRO A 74 -28.18 23.20 -13.84
C PRO A 74 -29.20 24.32 -13.63
N ILE A 75 -28.73 25.57 -13.52
CA ILE A 75 -29.59 26.76 -13.56
C ILE A 75 -29.37 27.44 -14.91
N ALA A 76 -30.37 27.32 -15.78
CA ALA A 76 -30.54 28.18 -16.94
C ALA A 76 -31.36 29.39 -16.49
N GLY A 77 -30.81 30.60 -16.62
CA GLY A 77 -31.49 31.83 -16.23
C GLY A 77 -30.72 33.06 -16.68
N SER A 78 -31.10 33.60 -17.83
CA SER A 78 -30.63 34.88 -18.36
C SER A 78 -31.26 36.02 -17.56
N GLY A 79 -30.46 36.84 -16.88
CA GLY A 79 -30.95 37.98 -16.10
C GLY A 79 -29.85 38.99 -15.82
N LYS A 80 -29.81 40.08 -16.61
CA LYS A 80 -28.99 41.27 -16.34
C LYS A 80 -29.56 41.99 -15.11
N GLY A 81 -28.84 41.92 -13.99
CA GLY A 81 -29.15 42.68 -12.78
C GLY A 81 -27.86 43.06 -12.06
N PHE A 82 -27.44 44.32 -12.21
CA PHE A 82 -26.39 44.94 -11.38
C PHE A 82 -26.92 45.06 -9.95
N GLY A 83 -26.56 44.11 -9.10
CA GLY A 83 -26.87 44.10 -7.66
C GLY A 83 -25.59 43.82 -6.88
N GLN A 84 -25.26 44.71 -5.95
CA GLN A 84 -24.04 44.67 -5.15
C GLN A 84 -23.89 43.32 -4.41
N PRO A 85 -22.67 42.74 -4.37
CA PRO A 85 -22.41 41.53 -3.61
C PRO A 85 -22.38 41.86 -2.11
N SER A 86 -23.53 41.69 -1.45
CA SER A 86 -23.63 41.75 0.01
C SER A 86 -22.85 40.56 0.60
N SER A 87 -21.68 40.87 1.14
CA SER A 87 -20.69 39.92 1.65
C SER A 87 -21.09 39.36 3.01
N ASN A 88 -21.95 38.34 3.03
CA ASN A 88 -22.11 37.49 4.21
C ASN A 88 -20.92 36.52 4.33
N ARG A 89 -19.80 37.05 4.81
CA ARG A 89 -18.48 36.40 4.91
C ARG A 89 -18.24 35.68 6.25
N SER A 90 -19.28 35.01 6.79
CA SER A 90 -19.20 34.27 8.07
C SER A 90 -18.77 32.80 7.90
N GLY A 91 -18.56 32.32 6.68
CA GLY A 91 -18.11 30.95 6.38
C GLY A 91 -16.60 30.71 6.47
N GLY A 92 -15.78 31.75 6.70
CA GLY A 92 -14.32 31.68 6.51
C GLY A 92 -13.54 30.91 7.57
N THR A 93 -14.04 30.79 8.81
CA THR A 93 -13.24 30.20 9.91
C THR A 93 -13.15 28.68 9.81
N LYS A 94 -14.27 27.98 9.59
CA LYS A 94 -14.30 26.51 9.49
C LYS A 94 -13.49 25.97 8.30
N GLU A 95 -13.57 26.65 7.15
CA GLU A 95 -12.80 26.26 5.97
C GLU A 95 -11.30 26.50 6.18
N GLN A 96 -10.91 27.63 6.77
CA GLN A 96 -9.51 27.90 7.10
C GLN A 96 -8.96 26.91 8.13
N GLU A 97 -9.75 26.51 9.13
CA GLU A 97 -9.37 25.48 10.10
C GLU A 97 -9.17 24.12 9.43
N ALA A 98 -10.09 23.70 8.54
CA ALA A 98 -9.94 22.46 7.79
C ALA A 98 -8.68 22.46 6.89
N ILE A 99 -8.39 23.58 6.23
CA ILE A 99 -7.16 23.74 5.42
C ILE A 99 -5.91 23.65 6.31
N LYS A 100 -5.92 24.28 7.48
CA LYS A 100 -4.80 24.21 8.44
C LYS A 100 -4.60 22.78 8.94
N GLN A 101 -5.67 22.09 9.31
CA GLN A 101 -5.60 20.69 9.76
C GLN A 101 -5.05 19.77 8.67
N ALA A 102 -5.55 19.90 7.43
CA ALA A 102 -5.05 19.13 6.29
C ALA A 102 -3.54 19.36 6.04
N ARG A 103 -3.07 20.62 6.15
CA ARG A 103 -1.64 20.94 6.05
C ARG A 103 -0.82 20.31 7.17
N ASN A 104 -1.32 20.33 8.40
CA ASN A 104 -0.63 19.74 9.53
C ASN A 104 -0.50 18.22 9.36
N TYR A 105 -1.56 17.53 8.96
CA TYR A 105 -1.49 16.09 8.67
C TYR A 105 -0.49 15.78 7.55
N GLN A 106 -0.41 16.63 6.53
CA GLN A 106 0.57 16.45 5.46
C GLN A 106 2.00 16.58 5.96
N LEU A 107 2.28 17.57 6.81
CA LEU A 107 3.60 17.80 7.39
C LEU A 107 3.98 16.64 8.32
N GLU A 108 3.09 16.23 9.21
CA GLU A 108 3.30 15.12 10.14
C GLU A 108 3.56 13.80 9.41
N ALA A 109 2.75 13.48 8.40
CA ALA A 109 2.94 12.28 7.58
C ALA A 109 4.28 12.31 6.83
N THR A 110 4.67 13.47 6.28
CA THR A 110 5.94 13.61 5.56
C THR A 110 7.13 13.50 6.52
N GLN A 111 7.03 14.07 7.71
CA GLN A 111 8.06 13.97 8.75
C GLN A 111 8.22 12.53 9.23
N LEU A 112 7.13 11.81 9.48
CA LEU A 112 7.17 10.41 9.88
C LEU A 112 7.77 9.54 8.78
N LEU A 113 7.46 9.80 7.51
CA LEU A 113 8.05 9.06 6.39
C LEU A 113 9.57 9.27 6.33
N ALA A 114 10.04 10.52 6.49
CA ALA A 114 11.46 10.82 6.55
C ALA A 114 12.16 10.13 7.72
N GLN A 115 11.52 10.13 8.90
CA GLN A 115 12.03 9.43 10.08
C GLN A 115 12.16 7.93 9.84
N LEU A 116 11.16 7.29 9.24
CA LEU A 116 11.20 5.86 8.91
C LEU A 116 12.28 5.53 7.88
N LEU A 117 12.52 6.39 6.89
CA LEU A 117 13.56 6.20 5.88
C LEU A 117 14.99 6.33 6.45
N GLN A 118 15.16 7.14 7.50
CA GLN A 118 16.45 7.38 8.16
C GLN A 118 16.71 6.43 9.35
N ALA A 119 15.70 5.68 9.78
CA ALA A 119 15.78 4.83 10.96
C ALA A 119 16.79 3.68 10.76
N LYS A 120 17.67 3.49 11.75
CA LYS A 120 18.59 2.34 11.81
C LYS A 120 17.82 1.02 12.00
N ASP A 121 16.78 1.04 12.83
CA ASP A 121 15.83 -0.05 13.03
C ASP A 121 14.43 0.40 12.61
N LEU A 122 14.14 0.16 11.33
CA LEU A 122 12.86 0.50 10.70
C LEU A 122 11.67 -0.12 11.45
N GLN A 123 11.81 -1.35 11.95
CA GLN A 123 10.71 -2.07 12.58
C GLN A 123 10.40 -1.52 13.97
N ALA A 124 11.44 -1.22 14.76
CA ALA A 124 11.27 -0.59 16.07
C ALA A 124 10.61 0.80 15.94
N THR A 125 11.12 1.63 15.03
CA THR A 125 10.57 2.98 14.81
C THR A 125 9.12 2.93 14.31
N ALA A 126 8.76 2.00 13.42
CA ALA A 126 7.39 1.82 12.97
C ALA A 126 6.45 1.38 14.10
N ARG A 127 6.93 0.49 15.00
CA ARG A 127 6.17 0.01 16.15
C ARG A 127 5.90 1.13 17.16
N GLU A 128 6.89 1.95 17.46
CA GLU A 128 6.75 3.11 18.36
C GLU A 128 5.73 4.13 17.83
N ASN A 129 5.66 4.28 16.50
CA ASN A 129 4.81 5.25 15.83
C ASN A 129 3.52 4.64 15.24
N VAL A 130 3.08 3.46 15.71
CA VAL A 130 1.96 2.72 15.10
C VAL A 130 0.63 3.50 15.07
N HIS A 131 0.45 4.42 16.00
CA HIS A 131 -0.72 5.31 16.05
C HIS A 131 -0.70 6.38 14.95
N ALA A 132 0.49 6.87 14.60
CA ALA A 132 0.69 7.86 13.54
C ALA A 132 0.69 7.25 12.13
N LEU A 133 0.75 5.92 12.02
CA LEU A 133 0.53 5.18 10.77
C LEU A 133 -0.97 5.16 10.40
N SER A 134 -1.51 6.33 10.05
CA SER A 134 -2.90 6.54 9.65
C SER A 134 -3.13 6.28 8.15
N GLU A 135 -4.39 6.32 7.71
CA GLU A 135 -4.73 6.22 6.29
C GLU A 135 -4.11 7.37 5.48
N GLU A 136 -4.15 8.59 6.02
CA GLU A 136 -3.56 9.79 5.42
C GLU A 136 -2.05 9.64 5.22
N PHE A 137 -1.35 9.07 6.21
CA PHE A 137 0.06 8.74 6.07
C PHE A 137 0.32 7.83 4.86
N PHE A 138 -0.44 6.73 4.73
CA PHE A 138 -0.25 5.80 3.60
C PHE A 138 -0.65 6.42 2.26
N MET A 139 -1.66 7.29 2.20
CA MET A 139 -2.01 8.03 0.98
C MET A 139 -0.88 8.96 0.52
N ILE A 140 -0.31 9.73 1.45
CA ILE A 140 0.79 10.66 1.15
C ILE A 140 2.04 9.87 0.74
N ALA A 141 2.39 8.82 1.47
CA ALA A 141 3.56 8.03 1.13
C ALA A 141 3.43 7.28 -0.20
N SER A 142 2.21 6.83 -0.55
CA SER A 142 1.93 6.26 -1.87
C SER A 142 2.09 7.29 -2.99
N THR A 143 1.75 8.56 -2.73
CA THR A 143 1.97 9.66 -3.67
C THR A 143 3.47 9.87 -3.92
N TYR A 144 4.30 9.86 -2.89
CA TYR A 144 5.76 9.95 -3.05
C TYR A 144 6.34 8.74 -3.78
N LEU A 145 5.83 7.54 -3.52
CA LEU A 145 6.23 6.34 -4.24
C LEU A 145 5.92 6.45 -5.75
N ASP A 146 4.73 6.94 -6.09
CA ASP A 146 4.33 7.15 -7.49
C ASP A 146 5.17 8.23 -8.17
N LEU A 147 5.56 9.29 -7.46
CA LEU A 147 6.49 10.31 -7.97
C LEU A 147 7.88 9.71 -8.24
N ALA A 148 8.44 8.97 -7.29
CA ALA A 148 9.73 8.29 -7.45
C ALA A 148 9.73 7.30 -8.64
N LYS A 149 8.60 6.61 -8.86
CA LYS A 149 8.40 5.74 -10.04
C LYS A 149 8.40 6.52 -11.35
N LYS A 150 7.73 7.67 -11.39
CA LYS A 150 7.68 8.54 -12.58
C LYS A 150 9.04 9.15 -12.90
N GLU A 151 9.84 9.45 -11.88
CA GLU A 151 11.22 9.95 -12.03
C GLU A 151 12.22 8.86 -12.44
N GLY A 152 11.83 7.58 -12.37
CA GLY A 152 12.70 6.45 -12.70
C GLY A 152 13.78 6.17 -11.66
N ASN A 153 13.65 6.70 -10.44
CA ASN A 153 14.61 6.48 -9.37
C ASN A 153 14.35 5.14 -8.67
N ALA A 154 14.88 4.07 -9.25
CA ALA A 154 14.66 2.70 -8.77
C ALA A 154 15.13 2.46 -7.33
N GLU A 155 16.21 3.12 -6.90
CA GLU A 155 16.73 3.00 -5.54
C GLU A 155 15.73 3.55 -4.51
N VAL A 156 15.25 4.78 -4.73
CA VAL A 156 14.25 5.41 -3.85
C VAL A 156 12.93 4.64 -3.86
N VAL A 157 12.52 4.13 -5.02
CA VAL A 157 11.32 3.28 -5.14
C VAL A 157 11.45 2.03 -4.26
N ASN A 158 12.56 1.30 -4.36
CA ASN A 158 12.78 0.10 -3.56
C ASN A 158 12.82 0.42 -2.06
N GLN A 159 13.48 1.53 -1.69
CA GLN A 159 13.54 1.98 -0.30
C GLN A 159 12.13 2.29 0.24
N LEU A 160 11.35 3.12 -0.46
CA LEU A 160 9.98 3.47 -0.09
C LEU A 160 9.07 2.23 0.00
N GLU A 161 9.14 1.31 -0.97
CA GLU A 161 8.34 0.08 -0.95
C GLU A 161 8.68 -0.79 0.27
N SER A 162 9.97 -0.95 0.59
CA SER A 162 10.40 -1.72 1.76
C SER A 162 9.94 -1.07 3.07
N THR A 163 10.09 0.25 3.19
CA THR A 163 9.67 1.06 4.34
C THR A 163 8.16 0.94 4.56
N LEU A 164 7.37 1.12 3.51
CA LEU A 164 5.91 1.03 3.59
C LEU A 164 5.43 -0.38 3.90
N LYS A 165 6.10 -1.41 3.40
CA LYS A 165 5.79 -2.80 3.73
C LYS A 165 5.97 -3.08 5.22
N VAL A 166 7.06 -2.60 5.84
CA VAL A 166 7.31 -2.77 7.28
C VAL A 166 6.32 -1.96 8.12
N ALA A 167 6.08 -0.69 7.76
CA ALA A 167 5.11 0.15 8.44
C ALA A 167 3.71 -0.48 8.41
N LEU A 168 3.28 -0.98 7.24
CA LEU A 168 1.99 -1.65 7.10
C LEU A 168 1.92 -2.93 7.94
N ALA A 169 3.00 -3.72 7.98
CA ALA A 169 3.04 -4.93 8.80
C ALA A 169 2.91 -4.63 10.31
N GLU A 170 3.55 -3.57 10.82
CA GLU A 170 3.35 -3.16 12.22
C GLU A 170 1.92 -2.64 12.45
N LYS A 171 1.35 -1.89 11.51
CA LYS A 171 -0.05 -1.44 11.60
C LYS A 171 -1.04 -2.60 11.59
N GLU A 172 -0.79 -3.63 10.79
CA GLU A 172 -1.64 -4.82 10.72
C GLU A 172 -1.71 -5.59 12.04
N LYS A 173 -0.66 -5.53 12.87
CA LYS A 173 -0.67 -6.17 14.19
C LYS A 173 -1.70 -5.58 15.14
N THR A 174 -2.06 -4.30 14.97
CA THR A 174 -3.10 -3.65 15.80
C THR A 174 -4.52 -3.96 15.33
N LEU A 175 -4.67 -4.61 14.17
CA LEU A 175 -5.97 -5.00 13.67
C LEU A 175 -6.49 -6.23 14.41
N ARG A 176 -7.81 -6.34 14.44
CA ARG A 176 -8.50 -7.54 14.93
C ARG A 176 -8.05 -8.78 14.16
N PRO A 177 -7.89 -9.94 14.82
CA PRO A 177 -7.35 -11.15 14.21
C PRO A 177 -8.11 -11.59 12.95
N GLU A 178 -9.43 -11.41 12.91
CA GLU A 178 -10.27 -11.76 11.77
C GLU A 178 -9.98 -10.87 10.54
N ILE A 179 -9.68 -9.59 10.76
CA ILE A 179 -9.29 -8.66 9.69
C ILE A 179 -7.90 -9.01 9.17
N ARG A 180 -6.97 -9.37 10.06
CA ARG A 180 -5.62 -9.82 9.67
C ARG A 180 -5.70 -11.07 8.80
N LEU A 181 -6.48 -12.06 9.23
CA LEU A 181 -6.72 -13.29 8.46
C LEU A 181 -7.26 -12.96 7.07
N LEU A 182 -8.27 -12.09 6.98
CA LEU A 182 -8.83 -11.70 5.69
C LEU A 182 -7.79 -11.01 4.78
N ASN A 183 -6.99 -10.09 5.31
CA ASN A 183 -5.94 -9.42 4.55
C ASN A 183 -4.90 -10.41 4.00
N ARG A 184 -4.53 -11.43 4.81
CA ARG A 184 -3.63 -12.51 4.36
C ARG A 184 -4.27 -13.31 3.21
N LEU A 185 -5.53 -13.71 3.35
CA LEU A 185 -6.25 -14.47 2.34
C LEU A 185 -6.46 -13.70 1.03
N LEU A 186 -6.69 -12.38 1.10
CA LEU A 186 -6.85 -11.53 -0.09
C LEU A 186 -5.53 -11.31 -0.86
N ARG A 187 -4.39 -11.37 -0.16
CA ARG A 187 -3.05 -11.26 -0.76
C ARG A 187 -2.62 -12.56 -1.44
N GLU A 188 -3.02 -13.70 -0.87
CA GLU A 188 -2.67 -15.02 -1.40
C GLU A 188 -3.45 -15.33 -2.68
N LYS A 189 -2.71 -15.65 -3.74
CA LYS A 189 -3.27 -15.87 -5.09
C LYS A 189 -3.79 -17.29 -5.24
N ASN A 190 -3.11 -18.24 -4.61
CA ASN A 190 -3.31 -19.66 -4.85
C ASN A 190 -4.23 -20.26 -3.78
N SER A 191 -5.16 -21.14 -4.20
CA SER A 191 -6.07 -21.83 -3.27
C SER A 191 -5.32 -22.68 -2.24
N SER A 192 -4.26 -23.38 -2.66
CA SER A 192 -3.41 -24.15 -1.75
C SER A 192 -2.76 -23.27 -0.66
N GLY A 193 -2.30 -22.06 -1.01
CA GLY A 193 -1.74 -21.11 -0.04
C GLY A 193 -2.81 -20.59 0.93
N ARG A 194 -4.03 -20.30 0.45
CA ARG A 194 -5.15 -19.91 1.31
C ARG A 194 -5.56 -21.01 2.27
N ASN A 195 -5.57 -22.26 1.81
CA ASN A 195 -5.82 -23.41 2.68
C ASN A 195 -4.77 -23.52 3.79
N ALA A 196 -3.48 -23.32 3.50
CA ALA A 196 -2.45 -23.29 4.54
C ALA A 196 -2.72 -22.18 5.58
N ILE A 197 -3.09 -20.97 5.13
CA ILE A 197 -3.46 -19.86 6.01
C ILE A 197 -4.68 -20.21 6.89
N PHE A 198 -5.71 -20.84 6.33
CA PHE A 198 -6.86 -21.27 7.11
C PHE A 198 -6.50 -22.30 8.19
N GLN A 199 -5.56 -23.20 7.91
CA GLN A 199 -5.10 -24.22 8.87
C GLN A 199 -4.34 -23.60 10.05
N GLU A 200 -3.60 -22.52 9.83
CA GLU A 200 -2.91 -21.79 10.91
C GLU A 200 -3.90 -21.11 11.87
N ASP A 201 -5.01 -20.59 11.34
CA ASP A 201 -5.96 -19.75 12.06
C ASP A 201 -7.33 -20.45 12.29
N LEU A 202 -7.34 -21.78 12.43
CA LEU A 202 -8.56 -22.59 12.56
C LEU A 202 -9.50 -22.16 13.69
N SER A 203 -8.94 -21.56 14.77
CA SER A 203 -9.72 -21.06 15.91
C SER A 203 -10.69 -19.96 15.52
N LEU A 204 -10.34 -19.14 14.52
CA LEU A 204 -11.19 -18.06 14.00
C LEU A 204 -12.33 -18.58 13.10
N LEU A 205 -12.28 -19.85 12.70
CA LEU A 205 -13.20 -20.50 11.75
C LEU A 205 -14.16 -21.49 12.41
N GLN A 206 -14.17 -21.60 13.74
CA GLN A 206 -14.88 -22.68 14.45
C GLN A 206 -16.42 -22.65 14.32
N SER A 207 -17.00 -21.57 13.79
CA SER A 207 -18.45 -21.45 13.64
C SER A 207 -18.81 -21.02 12.22
N GLU A 208 -19.77 -21.73 11.60
CA GLU A 208 -20.34 -21.36 10.29
C GLU A 208 -20.98 -19.96 10.34
N ASP A 209 -21.53 -19.58 11.50
CA ASP A 209 -22.05 -18.25 11.82
C ASP A 209 -21.05 -17.37 12.60
N GLY A 210 -19.76 -17.72 12.55
CA GLY A 210 -18.70 -17.01 13.25
C GLY A 210 -18.50 -15.58 12.76
N TYR A 211 -17.82 -14.76 13.58
CA TYR A 211 -17.56 -13.36 13.27
C TYR A 211 -16.86 -13.17 11.92
N PHE A 212 -15.90 -14.03 11.60
CA PHE A 212 -15.18 -14.01 10.33
C PHE A 212 -16.09 -14.28 9.12
N ALA A 213 -16.96 -15.29 9.19
CA ALA A 213 -17.94 -15.57 8.14
C ALA A 213 -18.90 -14.38 7.91
N GLY A 214 -19.36 -13.75 9.00
CA GLY A 214 -20.17 -12.54 8.97
C GLY A 214 -19.43 -11.33 8.40
N LEU A 215 -18.12 -11.21 8.63
CA LEU A 215 -17.27 -10.18 8.02
C LEU A 215 -17.16 -10.36 6.50
N VAL A 216 -16.84 -11.56 6.02
CA VAL A 216 -16.75 -11.87 4.58
C VAL A 216 -18.08 -11.63 3.88
N LYS A 217 -19.20 -12.03 4.50
CA LYS A 217 -20.55 -11.80 3.94
C LYS A 217 -20.88 -10.31 3.82
N ARG A 218 -20.55 -9.50 4.83
CA ARG A 218 -20.76 -8.04 4.80
C ARG A 218 -19.92 -7.40 3.69
N MET A 219 -18.64 -7.74 3.59
CA MET A 219 -17.77 -7.22 2.55
C MET A 219 -18.21 -7.60 1.13
N LEU A 220 -18.70 -8.83 0.93
CA LEU A 220 -19.31 -9.22 -0.35
C LEU A 220 -20.48 -8.29 -0.71
N GLY A 221 -21.41 -8.07 0.23
CA GLY A 221 -22.55 -7.18 0.00
C GLY A 221 -22.14 -5.73 -0.25
N ASP A 222 -21.13 -5.23 0.47
CA ASP A 222 -20.61 -3.87 0.29
C ASP A 222 -19.97 -3.70 -1.10
N VAL A 223 -19.14 -4.64 -1.53
CA VAL A 223 -18.49 -4.61 -2.86
C VAL A 223 -19.51 -4.78 -3.99
N GLU A 224 -20.55 -5.61 -3.81
CA GLU A 224 -21.63 -5.78 -4.80
C GLU A 224 -22.38 -4.47 -5.07
N ARG A 225 -22.61 -3.66 -4.02
CA ARG A 225 -23.29 -2.35 -4.09
C ARG A 225 -22.45 -1.24 -4.69
N GLN A 226 -21.15 -1.42 -4.83
CA GLN A 226 -20.29 -0.40 -5.43
C GLN A 226 -20.55 -0.24 -6.93
N PRO A 227 -20.39 0.98 -7.48
CA PRO A 227 -20.41 1.17 -8.93
C PRO A 227 -19.31 0.32 -9.59
N GLU A 228 -19.56 -0.06 -10.85
CA GLU A 228 -18.60 -0.87 -11.61
C GLU A 228 -17.23 -0.20 -11.66
N ASN A 229 -16.20 -0.97 -11.33
CA ASN A 229 -14.81 -0.56 -11.42
C ASN A 229 -13.98 -1.76 -11.91
N PRO A 230 -12.84 -1.53 -12.61
CA PRO A 230 -12.06 -2.62 -13.19
C PRO A 230 -11.59 -3.70 -12.19
N ARG A 231 -11.54 -3.36 -10.90
CA ARG A 231 -11.05 -4.25 -9.82
C ARG A 231 -12.17 -5.00 -9.10
N LYS A 232 -13.43 -4.58 -9.28
CA LYS A 232 -14.61 -5.12 -8.58
C LYS A 232 -14.77 -6.61 -8.87
N GLY A 233 -14.68 -6.99 -10.14
CA GLY A 233 -14.81 -8.39 -10.58
C GLY A 233 -13.77 -9.30 -9.94
N GLU A 234 -12.51 -8.89 -9.91
CA GLU A 234 -11.43 -9.67 -9.29
C GLU A 234 -11.65 -9.83 -7.78
N LEU A 235 -12.01 -8.74 -7.10
CA LEU A 235 -12.25 -8.77 -5.66
C LEU A 235 -13.46 -9.63 -5.29
N LEU A 236 -14.57 -9.51 -6.01
CA LEU A 236 -15.76 -10.34 -5.79
C LEU A 236 -15.47 -11.82 -6.01
N ARG A 237 -14.70 -12.15 -7.06
CA ARG A 237 -14.28 -13.53 -7.30
C ARG A 237 -13.48 -14.06 -6.10
N LYS A 238 -12.45 -13.32 -5.66
CA LYS A 238 -11.63 -13.73 -4.50
C LYS A 238 -12.45 -13.91 -3.22
N LEU A 239 -13.35 -12.99 -2.92
CA LEU A 239 -14.20 -13.08 -1.73
C LEU A 239 -15.17 -14.27 -1.80
N LYS A 240 -15.68 -14.60 -3.00
CA LYS A 240 -16.51 -15.79 -3.22
C LYS A 240 -15.70 -17.08 -3.05
N ASP A 241 -14.48 -17.12 -3.59
CA ASP A 241 -13.56 -18.26 -3.44
C ASP A 241 -13.25 -18.50 -1.97
N ILE A 242 -12.86 -17.45 -1.22
CA ILE A 242 -12.60 -17.50 0.22
C ILE A 242 -13.82 -18.04 0.99
N LYS A 243 -15.02 -17.55 0.67
CA LYS A 243 -16.27 -18.00 1.30
C LYS A 243 -16.54 -19.48 1.02
N GLN A 244 -16.27 -19.95 -0.20
CA GLN A 244 -16.50 -21.33 -0.60
C GLN A 244 -15.48 -22.27 0.07
N GLU A 245 -14.19 -21.92 0.06
CA GLU A 245 -13.12 -22.67 0.74
C GLU A 245 -13.41 -22.80 2.25
N MET A 246 -13.86 -21.72 2.89
CA MET A 246 -14.27 -21.73 4.30
C MET A 246 -15.43 -22.72 4.56
N LYS A 247 -16.42 -22.78 3.66
CA LYS A 247 -17.55 -23.72 3.75
C LYS A 247 -17.12 -25.18 3.54
N GLU A 248 -16.14 -25.42 2.70
CA GLU A 248 -15.58 -26.75 2.51
C GLU A 248 -14.83 -27.22 3.75
N LEU A 249 -14.04 -26.34 4.36
CA LEU A 249 -13.35 -26.62 5.62
C LEU A 249 -14.31 -26.90 6.78
N SER A 250 -15.43 -26.17 6.89
CA SER A 250 -16.44 -26.43 7.94
C SER A 250 -17.13 -27.79 7.77
N ARG A 251 -17.29 -28.26 6.54
CA ARG A 251 -17.87 -29.58 6.23
C ARG A 251 -16.93 -30.72 6.59
N THR A 252 -15.63 -30.56 6.36
CA THR A 252 -14.64 -31.62 6.66
C THR A 252 -14.43 -31.90 8.15
N LYS A 253 -14.87 -30.99 9.04
CA LYS A 253 -14.72 -31.12 10.49
C LYS A 253 -15.92 -31.75 11.21
N LYS A 254 -17.04 -31.93 10.51
CA LYS A 254 -18.23 -32.63 11.03
C LYS A 254 -18.07 -34.13 10.80
#